data_AF-D5DF60-F1
#
_entry.id   AF-D5DF60-F1
#
_cell.length_a   1.000
_cell.length_b   1.000
_cell.length_c   1.000
_cell.angle_alpha   90.00
_cell.angle_beta   90.00
_cell.angle_gamma   90.00
#
_symmetry.space_group_name_H-M   'P 1'
#
loop_
_entity.id
_entity.type
_entity.pdbx_description
1 polymer ?
#
loop_
_entity_poly.entity_id
_entity_poly.type
_entity_poly.pdbx_seq_one_letter_code
_entity_poly.pdbx_strand_id
1 'polypeptide(L)'
;MRNTTYKTALFIFRALFVKGEDLTNKAVERYIEKLHRDNLPAPSFLDHLITTSTFSSFSDKLMLFHKMDMFSMKMRAFGNSVAVNGRHDLALLYGKSITNISRFVKDAADIMMENGWMETPPEAVDRNHLNSN
;
A
#
# COMPACT_ATOMS: atom_id res chain seq x y z
N MET A 1 25.58 -2.08 -20.30
CA MET A 1 24.62 -3.00 -19.66
C MET A 1 23.98 -2.44 -18.38
N ARG A 2 24.70 -1.74 -17.49
CA ARG A 2 24.09 -1.11 -16.28
C ARG A 2 22.95 -0.11 -16.58
N ASN A 3 23.04 0.69 -17.64
CA ASN A 3 22.10 1.80 -17.92
C ASN A 3 20.68 1.34 -18.34
N THR A 4 20.54 0.14 -18.89
CA THR A 4 19.22 -0.40 -19.33
C THR A 4 18.43 -0.97 -18.15
N THR A 5 19.14 -1.61 -17.19
CA THR A 5 18.55 -2.15 -15.96
C THR A 5 17.99 -1.04 -15.06
N TYR A 6 18.73 0.06 -14.87
CA TYR A 6 18.24 1.20 -14.08
C TYR A 6 17.01 1.89 -14.70
N LYS A 7 16.95 2.04 -16.02
CA LYS A 7 15.76 2.60 -16.70
C LYS A 7 14.52 1.71 -16.56
N THR A 8 14.72 0.40 -16.64
CA THR A 8 13.63 -0.58 -16.48
C THR A 8 13.10 -0.59 -15.05
N ALA A 9 14.01 -0.58 -14.06
CA ALA A 9 13.65 -0.48 -12.65
C ALA A 9 12.88 0.82 -12.34
N LEU A 10 13.36 1.97 -12.82
CA LEU A 10 12.68 3.27 -12.64
C LEU A 10 11.24 3.26 -13.20
N PHE A 11 11.03 2.60 -14.34
CA PHE A 11 9.70 2.46 -14.94
C PHE A 11 8.75 1.62 -14.06
N ILE A 12 9.25 0.54 -13.47
CA ILE A 12 8.48 -0.34 -12.58
C ILE A 12 8.04 0.41 -11.31
N PHE A 13 8.95 1.14 -10.65
CA PHE A 13 8.61 1.89 -9.44
C PHE A 13 7.57 2.97 -9.70
N ARG A 14 7.73 3.72 -10.80
CA ARG A 14 6.74 4.73 -11.19
C ARG A 14 5.38 4.12 -11.49
N ALA A 15 5.34 3.01 -12.22
CA ALA A 15 4.09 2.32 -12.53
C ALA A 15 3.37 1.83 -11.25
N LEU A 16 4.12 1.31 -10.28
CA LEU A 16 3.56 0.91 -8.98
C LEU A 16 2.97 2.12 -8.23
N PHE A 17 3.68 3.24 -8.16
CA PHE A 17 3.17 4.43 -7.47
C PHE A 17 1.93 5.04 -8.14
N VAL A 18 1.90 5.12 -9.47
CA VAL A 18 0.72 5.57 -10.22
C VAL A 18 -0.46 4.63 -9.97
N LYS A 19 -0.23 3.32 -9.90
CA LYS A 19 -1.26 2.36 -9.49
C LYS A 19 -1.75 2.62 -8.06
N GLY A 20 -0.86 2.89 -7.12
CA GLY A 20 -1.21 3.23 -5.72
C GLY A 20 -2.03 4.52 -5.61
N GLU A 21 -1.72 5.52 -6.43
CA GLU A 21 -2.48 6.77 -6.57
C GLU A 21 -3.90 6.50 -7.07
N ASP A 22 -4.05 5.80 -8.21
CA ASP A 22 -5.37 5.43 -8.77
C ASP A 22 -6.22 4.63 -7.76
N LEU A 23 -5.63 3.66 -7.08
CA LEU A 23 -6.29 2.90 -6.01
C LEU A 23 -6.78 3.81 -4.88
N THR A 24 -5.98 4.80 -4.50
CA THR A 24 -6.32 5.75 -3.43
C THR A 24 -7.43 6.69 -3.87
N ASN A 25 -7.35 7.26 -5.07
CA ASN A 25 -8.36 8.17 -5.61
C ASN A 25 -9.73 7.49 -5.69
N LYS A 26 -9.78 6.28 -6.27
CA LYS A 26 -11.00 5.48 -6.33
C LYS A 26 -11.55 5.13 -4.94
N ALA A 27 -10.69 4.93 -3.95
CA ALA A 27 -11.12 4.70 -2.58
C ALA A 27 -11.73 5.97 -1.97
N VAL A 28 -11.05 7.11 -2.11
CA VAL A 28 -11.53 8.41 -1.61
C VAL A 28 -12.88 8.77 -2.23
N GLU A 29 -13.04 8.64 -3.55
CA GLU A 29 -14.32 8.87 -4.25
C GLU A 29 -15.46 8.07 -3.63
N ARG A 30 -15.27 6.75 -3.41
CA ARG A 30 -16.30 5.90 -2.78
C ARG A 30 -16.64 6.34 -1.36
N TYR A 31 -15.67 6.81 -0.59
CA TYR A 31 -15.92 7.28 0.78
C TYR A 31 -16.65 8.62 0.77
N ILE A 32 -16.28 9.55 -0.12
CA ILE A 32 -16.99 10.82 -0.32
C ILE A 32 -18.44 10.55 -0.73
N GLU A 33 -18.67 9.68 -1.71
CA GLU A 33 -20.02 9.26 -2.13
C GLU A 33 -20.81 8.62 -0.99
N LYS A 34 -20.16 7.87 -0.10
CA LYS A 34 -20.82 7.29 1.07
C LYS A 34 -21.25 8.36 2.07
N LEU A 35 -20.39 9.33 2.35
CA LEU A 35 -20.70 10.45 3.24
C LEU A 35 -21.84 11.29 2.66
N HIS A 36 -21.78 11.63 1.38
CA HIS A 36 -22.84 12.40 0.71
C HIS A 36 -24.20 11.68 0.75
N ARG A 37 -24.25 10.36 0.51
CA ARG A 37 -25.49 9.57 0.61
C ARG A 37 -26.07 9.54 2.02
N ASP A 38 -25.23 9.67 3.04
CA ASP A 38 -25.64 9.75 4.44
C ASP A 38 -25.89 11.21 4.90
N ASN A 39 -25.90 12.17 3.98
CA ASN A 39 -26.04 13.63 4.25
C ASN A 39 -24.95 14.18 5.19
N LEU A 40 -23.73 13.64 5.08
CA LEU A 40 -22.56 14.07 5.85
C LEU A 40 -21.57 14.84 4.97
N PRO A 41 -20.88 15.86 5.53
CA PRO A 41 -19.84 16.58 4.81
C PRO A 41 -18.61 15.69 4.60
N ALA A 42 -17.97 15.82 3.43
CA ALA A 42 -16.66 15.25 3.16
C ALA A 42 -15.55 16.26 3.44
N PRO A 43 -14.38 15.82 3.95
CA PRO A 43 -13.22 16.69 4.13
C PRO A 43 -12.64 17.13 2.78
N SER A 44 -12.06 18.34 2.72
CA SER A 44 -11.36 18.85 1.55
C SER A 44 -10.02 18.11 1.31
N PHE A 45 -9.56 18.10 0.07
CA PHE A 45 -8.24 17.60 -0.28
C PHE A 45 -7.11 18.48 0.29
N LEU A 46 -5.94 17.87 0.52
CA LEU A 46 -4.74 18.54 1.04
C LEU A 46 -3.76 18.92 -0.08
N ASP A 47 -4.27 19.42 -1.20
CA ASP A 47 -3.49 19.65 -2.44
C ASP A 47 -2.37 20.69 -2.25
N HIS A 48 -2.53 21.61 -1.30
CA HIS A 48 -1.53 22.61 -0.95
C HIS A 48 -0.24 22.04 -0.33
N LEU A 49 -0.24 20.77 0.08
CA LEU A 49 0.94 20.08 0.61
C LEU A 49 1.78 19.40 -0.50
N ILE A 50 1.34 19.45 -1.75
CA ILE A 50 2.05 18.84 -2.88
C ILE A 50 3.16 19.79 -3.37
N THR A 51 4.37 19.24 -3.55
CA THR A 51 5.51 19.99 -4.10
C THR A 51 5.53 19.92 -5.63
N THR A 52 6.04 20.98 -6.29
CA THR A 52 6.27 21.03 -7.74
C THR A 52 7.61 20.41 -8.17
N SER A 53 8.34 19.75 -7.25
CA SER A 53 9.62 19.10 -7.59
C SER A 53 9.44 18.01 -8.64
N THR A 54 10.28 18.05 -9.68
CA THR A 54 10.34 17.02 -10.73
C THR A 54 11.45 16.00 -10.51
N PHE A 55 12.28 16.19 -9.48
CA PHE A 55 13.33 15.26 -9.09
C PHE A 55 12.95 14.52 -7.81
N SER A 56 13.37 13.26 -7.71
CA SER A 56 13.15 12.46 -6.51
C SER A 56 14.06 12.97 -5.38
N SER A 57 13.47 13.35 -4.25
CA SER A 57 14.22 13.80 -3.06
C SER A 57 14.84 12.63 -2.27
N PHE A 58 14.39 11.40 -2.49
CA PHE A 58 14.79 10.21 -1.74
C PHE A 58 15.16 9.05 -2.68
N SER A 59 15.83 8.03 -2.13
CA SER A 59 16.16 6.81 -2.88
C SER A 59 14.92 5.95 -3.15
N ASP A 60 14.95 5.18 -4.23
CA ASP A 60 13.87 4.24 -4.59
C ASP A 60 13.57 3.25 -3.46
N LYS A 61 14.62 2.73 -2.79
CA LYS A 61 14.49 1.85 -1.62
C LYS A 61 13.69 2.50 -0.49
N LEU A 62 14.04 3.73 -0.12
CA LEU A 62 13.38 4.43 1.00
C LEU A 62 11.94 4.79 0.64
N MET A 63 11.70 5.25 -0.58
CA MET A 63 10.35 5.60 -1.05
C MET A 63 9.44 4.37 -1.11
N LEU A 64 9.91 3.26 -1.66
CA LEU A 64 9.12 2.05 -1.77
C LEU A 64 8.80 1.47 -0.39
N PHE A 65 9.79 1.38 0.51
CA PHE A 65 9.59 0.97 1.90
C PHE A 65 8.54 1.84 2.59
N HIS A 66 8.68 3.16 2.51
CA HIS A 66 7.75 4.08 3.16
C HIS A 66 6.33 3.97 2.61
N LYS A 67 6.15 3.82 1.30
CA LYS A 67 4.81 3.64 0.71
C LYS A 67 4.21 2.27 1.01
N MET A 68 5.00 1.21 1.03
CA MET A 68 4.55 -0.12 1.47
C MET A 68 4.05 -0.09 2.92
N ASP A 69 4.80 0.57 3.81
CA ASP A 69 4.42 0.74 5.22
C ASP A 69 3.14 1.56 5.37
N MET A 70 3.04 2.72 4.71
CA MET A 70 1.83 3.54 4.71
C MET A 70 0.57 2.76 4.26
N PHE A 71 0.68 1.92 3.23
CA PHE A 71 -0.43 1.09 2.76
C PHE A 71 -0.76 -0.02 3.77
N SER A 72 0.24 -0.64 4.40
CA SER A 72 0.06 -1.60 5.49
C SER A 72 -0.65 -0.97 6.70
N MET A 73 -0.28 0.26 7.08
CA MET A 73 -0.97 1.02 8.12
C MET A 73 -2.45 1.27 7.78
N LYS A 74 -2.78 1.58 6.51
CA LYS A 74 -4.18 1.70 6.07
C LYS A 74 -4.94 0.39 6.18
N MET A 75 -4.33 -0.76 5.85
CA MET A 75 -4.97 -2.07 6.07
C MET A 75 -5.28 -2.28 7.54
N ARG A 76 -4.35 -1.97 8.44
CA ARG A 76 -4.57 -2.05 9.88
C ARG A 76 -5.72 -1.15 10.33
N ALA A 77 -5.76 0.09 9.85
CA ALA A 77 -6.83 1.03 10.18
C ALA A 77 -8.20 0.49 9.74
N PHE A 78 -8.32 0.01 8.50
CA PHE A 78 -9.57 -0.56 8.00
C PHE A 78 -9.95 -1.88 8.69
N GLY A 79 -8.98 -2.75 9.00
CA GLY A 79 -9.22 -3.97 9.77
C GLY A 79 -9.78 -3.65 11.15
N ASN A 80 -9.23 -2.64 11.83
CA ASN A 80 -9.78 -2.14 13.08
C ASN A 80 -11.19 -1.56 12.89
N SER A 81 -11.40 -0.74 11.86
CA SER A 81 -12.73 -0.19 11.55
C SER A 81 -13.77 -1.27 11.28
N VAL A 82 -13.40 -2.39 10.64
CA VAL A 82 -14.29 -3.55 10.47
C VAL A 82 -14.58 -4.21 11.82
N ALA A 83 -13.56 -4.43 12.64
CA ALA A 83 -13.70 -5.13 13.93
C ALA A 83 -14.60 -4.38 14.93
N VAL A 84 -14.65 -3.05 14.86
CA VAL A 84 -15.41 -2.22 15.81
C VAL A 84 -16.71 -1.64 15.24
N ASN A 85 -17.11 -2.01 14.02
CA ASN A 85 -18.37 -1.56 13.43
C ASN A 85 -19.38 -2.72 13.33
N GLY A 86 -20.66 -2.42 13.60
CA GLY A 86 -21.78 -3.36 13.38
C GLY A 86 -22.52 -3.13 12.05
N ARG A 87 -22.01 -2.25 11.18
CA ARG A 87 -22.69 -1.80 9.97
C ARG A 87 -22.18 -2.55 8.76
N HIS A 88 -22.96 -3.51 8.27
CA HIS A 88 -22.58 -4.38 7.15
C HIS A 88 -22.20 -3.60 5.88
N ASP A 89 -22.89 -2.49 5.57
CA ASP A 89 -22.56 -1.61 4.44
C ASP A 89 -21.13 -1.03 4.55
N LEU A 90 -20.73 -0.61 5.76
CA LEU A 90 -19.40 -0.09 6.03
C LEU A 90 -18.35 -1.20 6.06
N ALA A 91 -18.66 -2.34 6.66
CA ALA A 91 -17.77 -3.50 6.69
C ALA A 91 -17.39 -3.95 5.27
N LEU A 92 -18.36 -4.02 4.34
CA LEU A 92 -18.09 -4.32 2.93
C LEU A 92 -17.25 -3.25 2.25
N LEU A 93 -17.51 -1.97 2.53
CA LEU A 93 -16.76 -0.85 1.97
C LEU A 93 -15.28 -0.88 2.41
N TYR A 94 -15.01 -1.14 3.69
CA TYR A 94 -13.66 -1.32 4.21
C TYR A 94 -13.01 -2.60 3.70
N GLY A 95 -13.74 -3.71 3.62
CA GLY A 95 -13.25 -4.98 3.07
C GLY A 95 -12.75 -4.83 1.64
N LYS A 96 -13.49 -4.13 0.78
CA LYS A 96 -13.05 -3.80 -0.59
C LYS A 96 -11.75 -3.01 -0.61
N SER A 97 -11.58 -2.05 0.30
CA SER A 97 -10.34 -1.28 0.41
C SER A 97 -9.17 -2.15 0.89
N ILE A 98 -9.39 -3.06 1.84
CA ILE A 98 -8.37 -4.02 2.30
C ILE A 98 -7.89 -4.90 1.14
N THR A 99 -8.79 -5.46 0.34
CA THR A 99 -8.42 -6.28 -0.83
C THR A 99 -7.61 -5.50 -1.87
N ASN A 100 -7.98 -4.26 -2.14
CA ASN A 100 -7.24 -3.42 -3.09
C ASN A 100 -5.85 -3.06 -2.59
N ILE A 101 -5.74 -2.73 -1.31
CA ILE A 101 -4.47 -2.36 -0.68
C ILE A 101 -3.56 -3.58 -0.54
N SER A 102 -4.08 -4.75 -0.21
CA SER A 102 -3.27 -5.97 -0.08
C SER A 102 -2.56 -6.32 -1.39
N ARG A 103 -3.22 -6.09 -2.54
CA ARG A 103 -2.59 -6.25 -3.85
C ARG A 103 -1.42 -5.28 -4.06
N PHE A 104 -1.57 -4.01 -3.68
CA PHE A 104 -0.46 -3.04 -3.76
C PHE A 104 0.69 -3.43 -2.84
N VAL A 105 0.41 -3.82 -1.60
CA VAL A 105 1.43 -4.23 -0.63
C VAL A 105 2.19 -5.46 -1.13
N LYS A 106 1.49 -6.45 -1.71
CA LYS A 106 2.14 -7.61 -2.33
C LYS A 106 3.08 -7.19 -3.47
N ASP A 107 2.62 -6.38 -4.41
CA ASP A 107 3.44 -5.96 -5.55
C ASP A 107 4.68 -5.16 -5.08
N ALA A 108 4.52 -4.32 -4.04
CA ALA A 108 5.64 -3.61 -3.42
C ALA A 108 6.62 -4.57 -2.73
N ALA A 109 6.10 -5.57 -2.00
CA ALA A 109 6.91 -6.59 -1.34
C ALA A 109 7.72 -7.42 -2.34
N ASP A 110 7.10 -7.84 -3.45
CA ASP A 110 7.76 -8.59 -4.53
C ASP A 110 8.95 -7.79 -5.08
N ILE A 111 8.74 -6.50 -5.39
CA ILE A 111 9.82 -5.62 -5.87
C ILE A 111 10.92 -5.47 -4.82
N MET A 112 10.58 -5.33 -3.53
CA MET A 112 11.58 -5.25 -2.46
C MET A 112 12.37 -6.54 -2.33
N MET A 113 11.75 -7.72 -2.48
CA MET A 113 12.44 -9.01 -2.46
C MET A 113 13.38 -9.17 -3.67
N GLU A 114 12.91 -8.86 -4.88
CA GLU A 114 13.70 -8.93 -6.11
C GLU A 114 14.96 -8.05 -6.06
N ASN A 115 14.89 -6.92 -5.33
CA ASN A 115 16.03 -6.01 -5.15
C ASN A 115 16.87 -6.30 -3.89
N GLY A 116 16.53 -7.33 -3.10
CA GLY A 116 17.22 -7.62 -1.83
C GLY A 116 17.08 -6.51 -0.79
N TRP A 117 15.95 -5.80 -0.81
CA TRP A 117 15.67 -4.67 0.08
C TRP A 117 14.83 -5.03 1.30
N MET A 118 14.23 -6.22 1.31
CA MET A 118 13.47 -6.74 2.44
C MET A 118 14.40 -7.48 3.41
N GLU A 119 14.24 -7.22 4.71
CA GLU A 119 14.92 -7.98 5.75
C GLU A 119 14.30 -9.37 5.88
N THR A 120 15.13 -10.39 6.10
CA THR A 120 14.65 -11.74 6.40
C THR A 120 14.30 -11.81 7.89
N PRO A 121 13.03 -12.05 8.26
CA PRO A 121 12.69 -12.25 9.66
C PRO A 121 13.34 -13.55 10.18
N PRO A 122 13.61 -13.66 11.49
CA PRO A 122 14.08 -14.91 12.07
C PRO A 122 13.15 -16.08 11.69
N GLU A 123 13.73 -17.14 11.13
CA GLU A 123 12.97 -18.32 10.72
C GLU A 123 12.66 -19.20 11.94
N ALA A 124 11.45 -19.74 11.98
CA ALA A 124 11.12 -20.78 12.94
C ALA A 124 11.80 -22.08 12.52
N VAL A 125 12.37 -22.81 13.49
CA VAL A 125 12.95 -24.13 13.25
C VAL A 125 11.86 -25.07 12.71
N ASP A 126 12.13 -25.75 11.59
CA ASP A 126 11.25 -26.80 11.09
C ASP A 126 11.23 -27.98 12.05
N ARG A 127 10.11 -28.14 12.77
CA ARG A 127 9.93 -29.20 13.77
C ARG A 127 9.96 -30.59 13.18
N ASN A 128 9.65 -30.75 11.89
CA ASN A 128 9.70 -32.05 11.22
C ASN A 128 11.15 -32.50 10.98
N HIS A 129 12.07 -31.55 10.86
CA HIS A 129 13.51 -31.79 10.71
C HIS A 129 14.22 -32.11 12.04
N LEU A 130 13.54 -32.01 13.18
CA LEU A 130 14.08 -32.31 14.52
C LEU A 130 13.94 -33.77 14.92
N ASN A 131 13.01 -34.52 14.31
CA ASN A 131 12.70 -35.91 14.68
C ASN A 131 13.55 -36.95 13.92
N SER A 132 14.57 -36.52 13.16
CA SER A 132 15.41 -37.39 12.33
C SER A 132 16.76 -37.75 12.96
N ASN A 133 16.87 -37.77 14.29
CA ASN A 133 18.07 -38.19 15.04
C ASN A 133 17.78 -39.40 15.93
#